data_AF-A0A818W7Q1-F1
#
_entry.id   AF-A0A818W7Q1-F1
#
_cell.length_a   1.000
_cell.length_b   1.000
_cell.length_c   1.000
_cell.angle_alpha   90.00
_cell.angle_beta   90.00
_cell.angle_gamma   90.00
#
_symmetry.space_group_name_H-M   'P 1'
#
loop_
_entity.id
_entity.type
_entity.pdbx_description
1 polymer ?
#
loop_
_entity_poly.entity_id
_entity_poly.type
_entity_poly.pdbx_seq_one_letter_code
_entity_poly.pdbx_strand_id
1 'polypeptide(L)'
;MIKPFKYDQKHPDRDPEPINGHGTYIDKWDEDHVHMPCSPLSLTVDFANEYIGGGVMGDGCVQEEIRFTVCPEMLTSLLVCEVMKDDECIFLIGCERYCSYKGYGFGFRFNNDYIDNTPRDSWGCRMCHVVAIDAICFSDRRSQFSMETTERELIKAYTGFQTLNIPAEQPRVGVATGNWGCGAFNGDVELKAIIQLMAASEAQRPLVYVTYREQALAQLFSSVWDHLIDHQATVGHLMQLLEMYIKREFYTRMGLFEFIMAETSAQHILKSGL
;
A
#
# COMPACT_ATOMS: atom_id res chain seq x y z
N MET A 1 16.14 -9.74 -2.76
CA MET A 1 15.64 -10.42 -1.54
C MET A 1 14.50 -9.59 -1.00
N ILE A 2 13.46 -10.24 -0.46
CA ILE A 2 12.40 -9.52 0.26
C ILE A 2 13.06 -8.81 1.43
N LYS A 3 12.78 -7.51 1.60
CA LYS A 3 13.40 -6.73 2.67
C LYS A 3 12.59 -6.86 3.95
N PRO A 4 13.22 -7.01 5.12
CA PRO A 4 12.50 -7.06 6.38
C PRO A 4 11.82 -5.71 6.64
N PHE A 5 10.54 -5.74 6.98
CA PHE A 5 9.86 -4.64 7.65
C PHE A 5 9.65 -5.07 9.11
N LYS A 6 10.26 -4.35 10.05
CA LYS A 6 9.97 -4.52 11.47
C LYS A 6 9.05 -3.40 11.91
N TYR A 7 7.78 -3.73 12.13
CA TYR A 7 6.92 -2.90 12.96
C TYR A 7 7.38 -3.07 14.42
N ASP A 8 8.01 -2.04 14.99
CA ASP A 8 8.42 -2.07 16.39
C ASP A 8 7.19 -1.82 17.28
N GLN A 9 6.72 -2.85 17.98
CA GLN A 9 5.61 -2.78 18.95
C GLN A 9 6.01 -2.17 20.30
N LYS A 10 7.23 -1.68 20.44
CA LYS A 10 7.69 -0.97 21.64
C LYS A 10 7.68 0.50 21.29
N HIS A 11 7.10 1.45 22.00
CA HIS A 11 6.16 1.58 23.10
C HIS A 11 5.23 2.72 22.67
N PRO A 12 4.27 3.09 23.52
CA PRO A 12 3.37 4.10 23.12
C PRO A 12 3.62 5.39 24.07
N ASP A 13 4.23 6.51 23.65
CA ASP A 13 3.86 7.99 23.66
C ASP A 13 4.96 8.90 23.03
N ARG A 14 4.60 9.75 22.03
CA ARG A 14 5.35 10.85 21.29
C ARG A 14 6.02 10.63 19.93
N ASP A 15 5.68 11.52 18.97
CA ASP A 15 6.33 11.65 17.65
C ASP A 15 7.86 11.72 17.80
N PRO A 16 8.64 11.10 16.89
CA PRO A 16 10.09 11.13 16.97
C PRO A 16 10.63 12.48 16.47
N GLU A 17 11.09 13.33 17.39
CA GLU A 17 12.31 14.09 17.12
C GLU A 17 13.50 13.12 17.13
N PRO A 18 14.60 13.41 16.38
CA PRO A 18 15.74 12.50 16.28
C PRO A 18 16.42 12.36 17.65
N ILE A 19 16.17 11.25 18.38
CA ILE A 19 16.65 11.15 19.76
C ILE A 19 18.02 10.50 19.82
N ASN A 20 18.99 11.24 20.34
CA ASN A 20 19.97 10.65 21.24
C ASN A 20 19.25 10.25 22.54
N GLY A 21 18.59 9.07 22.57
CA GLY A 21 18.07 8.50 23.83
C GLY A 21 16.68 7.87 23.78
N HIS A 22 16.64 6.57 24.06
CA HIS A 22 15.51 5.68 24.34
C HIS A 22 14.22 6.32 24.90
N GLY A 23 13.14 6.27 24.09
CA GLY A 23 11.75 6.60 24.41
C GLY A 23 10.89 6.40 23.16
N THR A 24 9.60 6.13 23.30
CA THR A 24 8.89 5.29 22.32
C THR A 24 7.43 5.69 22.16
N TYR A 25 6.90 5.74 20.93
CA TYR A 25 5.71 6.50 20.43
C TYR A 25 4.28 5.87 20.51
N ILE A 26 3.30 6.50 21.20
CA ILE A 26 1.82 6.21 21.40
C ILE A 26 1.29 7.28 20.47
N ASP A 27 0.44 6.84 19.56
CA ASP A 27 -0.45 7.68 18.79
C ASP A 27 -1.67 8.08 19.65
N LYS A 28 -1.87 9.40 19.80
CA LYS A 28 -2.80 10.01 20.77
C LYS A 28 -4.19 10.29 20.21
N TRP A 29 -4.73 9.47 19.30
CA TRP A 29 -6.03 9.76 18.64
C TRP A 29 -6.94 8.53 18.40
N ASP A 30 -7.69 8.23 19.47
CA ASP A 30 -9.15 8.01 19.57
C ASP A 30 -9.86 6.99 18.63
N GLU A 31 -10.03 5.77 19.16
CA GLU A 31 -11.02 4.68 19.00
C GLU A 31 -11.70 4.34 17.64
N ASP A 32 -11.63 5.17 16.59
CA ASP A 32 -12.53 5.04 15.44
C ASP A 32 -11.96 5.17 14.02
N HIS A 33 -10.63 5.21 13.83
CA HIS A 33 -10.06 5.21 12.46
C HIS A 33 -8.80 4.36 12.34
N VAL A 34 -8.62 3.77 11.16
CA VAL A 34 -7.47 2.92 10.84
C VAL A 34 -6.57 3.72 9.91
N HIS A 35 -5.37 4.00 10.41
CA HIS A 35 -4.37 4.93 9.88
C HIS A 35 -4.00 4.75 8.41
N MET A 36 -3.88 5.86 7.68
CA MET A 36 -2.70 6.06 6.82
C MET A 36 -1.67 6.86 7.63
N PRO A 37 -0.40 6.45 7.72
CA PRO A 37 0.64 7.32 8.25
C PRO A 37 1.01 8.35 7.16
N CYS A 38 0.46 9.55 7.24
CA CYS A 38 1.11 10.73 6.69
C CYS A 38 2.31 11.05 7.59
N SER A 39 3.38 10.28 7.44
CA SER A 39 4.69 10.82 7.76
C SER A 39 5.02 11.82 6.65
N PRO A 40 5.63 12.98 6.96
CA PRO A 40 6.23 13.79 5.91
C PRO A 40 7.31 13.03 5.10
N LEU A 41 7.69 11.85 5.59
CA LEU A 41 8.69 10.94 5.04
C LEU A 41 8.09 9.62 4.53
N SER A 42 6.80 9.57 4.14
CA SER A 42 6.20 8.43 3.44
C SER A 42 5.60 8.83 2.09
N LEU A 43 5.62 7.90 1.12
CA LEU A 43 4.78 7.99 -0.07
C LEU A 43 3.48 7.27 0.22
N THR A 44 2.39 8.01 0.23
CA THR A 44 1.05 7.45 0.45
C THR A 44 0.44 7.00 -0.86
N VAL A 45 -0.18 5.82 -0.87
CA VAL A 45 -0.87 5.30 -2.04
C VAL A 45 -2.32 5.77 -2.05
N ASP A 46 -2.73 6.36 -3.15
CA ASP A 46 -4.12 6.61 -3.52
C ASP A 46 -4.64 5.42 -4.35
N PHE A 47 -5.74 4.82 -3.90
CA PHE A 47 -6.35 3.64 -4.52
C PHE A 47 -7.24 4.09 -5.67
N ALA A 48 -6.57 4.57 -6.71
CA ALA A 48 -7.17 5.40 -7.72
C ALA A 48 -8.06 4.63 -8.71
N ASN A 49 -8.89 5.36 -9.41
CA ASN A 49 -9.41 5.00 -10.71
C ASN A 49 -8.39 5.37 -11.81
N GLU A 50 -8.45 4.71 -12.99
CA GLU A 50 -7.61 5.08 -14.14
C GLU A 50 -7.85 6.52 -14.59
N TYR A 51 -9.06 7.04 -14.38
CA TYR A 51 -9.38 8.46 -14.41
C TYR A 51 -9.20 9.04 -13.01
N ILE A 52 -8.10 9.76 -12.79
CA ILE A 52 -7.70 10.28 -11.49
C ILE A 52 -8.83 11.05 -10.78
N GLY A 53 -9.01 10.78 -9.49
CA GLY A 53 -10.07 11.34 -8.65
C GLY A 53 -11.39 10.57 -8.74
N GLY A 54 -11.50 9.58 -9.62
CA GLY A 54 -12.63 8.66 -9.70
C GLY A 54 -13.98 9.37 -9.74
N GLY A 55 -14.83 9.07 -8.77
CA GLY A 55 -16.17 9.63 -8.66
C GLY A 55 -16.26 10.93 -7.86
N VAL A 56 -15.17 11.66 -7.59
CA VAL A 56 -15.18 12.79 -6.61
C VAL A 56 -16.11 13.94 -7.01
N MET A 57 -16.38 14.13 -8.30
CA MET A 57 -17.35 15.12 -8.80
C MET A 57 -18.78 14.56 -8.92
N GLY A 58 -18.98 13.29 -8.57
CA GLY A 58 -20.26 12.56 -8.61
C GLY A 58 -20.57 11.91 -7.25
N ASP A 59 -20.97 10.64 -7.27
CA ASP A 59 -21.40 9.91 -6.07
C ASP A 59 -20.27 9.09 -5.39
N GLY A 60 -19.02 9.23 -5.87
CA GLY A 60 -17.87 8.51 -5.31
C GLY A 60 -17.54 9.01 -3.90
N CYS A 61 -17.31 8.07 -2.97
CA CYS A 61 -17.08 8.41 -1.56
C CYS A 61 -16.27 7.31 -0.85
N VAL A 62 -15.26 6.77 -1.52
CA VAL A 62 -14.34 5.78 -0.96
C VAL A 62 -12.95 6.41 -0.77
N GLN A 63 -11.89 5.60 -0.69
CA GLN A 63 -10.57 6.09 -0.28
C GLN A 63 -10.05 7.26 -1.16
N GLU A 64 -10.16 7.15 -2.48
CA GLU A 64 -9.71 8.18 -3.43
C GLU A 64 -10.55 9.47 -3.29
N GLU A 65 -11.87 9.39 -3.42
CA GLU A 65 -12.71 10.59 -3.41
C GLU A 65 -12.68 11.31 -2.06
N ILE A 66 -12.60 10.56 -0.95
CA ILE A 66 -12.42 11.14 0.38
C ILE A 66 -11.09 11.90 0.44
N ARG A 67 -10.00 11.35 -0.11
CA ARG A 67 -8.70 12.02 -0.11
C ARG A 67 -8.73 13.30 -0.93
N PHE A 68 -9.32 13.28 -2.13
CA PHE A 68 -9.48 14.46 -2.97
C PHE A 68 -10.41 15.51 -2.34
N THR A 69 -11.40 15.08 -1.55
CA THR A 69 -12.30 16.00 -0.83
C THR A 69 -11.60 16.74 0.31
N VAL A 70 -10.77 16.04 1.09
CA VAL A 70 -10.06 16.66 2.23
C VAL A 70 -8.79 17.41 1.81
N CYS A 71 -8.25 17.10 0.62
CA CYS A 71 -7.10 17.75 -0.02
C CYS A 71 -7.51 18.28 -1.42
N PRO A 72 -8.40 19.29 -1.51
CA PRO A 72 -9.02 19.73 -2.78
C PRO A 72 -8.06 20.27 -3.83
N GLU A 73 -6.81 20.60 -3.48
CA GLU A 73 -5.77 20.93 -4.46
C GLU A 73 -5.51 19.77 -5.44
N MET A 74 -5.73 18.52 -5.00
CA MET A 74 -5.65 17.33 -5.84
C MET A 74 -6.67 17.37 -6.99
N LEU A 75 -7.80 18.08 -6.84
CA LEU A 75 -8.82 18.19 -7.91
C LEU A 75 -8.29 18.85 -9.19
N THR A 76 -7.18 19.58 -9.11
CA THR A 76 -6.52 20.15 -10.29
C THR A 76 -6.01 19.06 -11.25
N SER A 77 -5.73 17.84 -10.77
CA SER A 77 -5.29 16.73 -11.62
C SER A 77 -6.37 16.29 -12.61
N LEU A 78 -7.65 16.41 -12.26
CA LEU A 78 -8.78 16.07 -13.15
C LEU A 78 -8.78 16.91 -14.44
N LEU A 79 -8.18 18.10 -14.39
CA LEU A 79 -8.10 18.99 -15.55
C LEU A 79 -6.91 18.69 -16.46
N VAL A 80 -5.80 18.20 -15.89
CA VAL A 80 -4.50 18.18 -16.57
C VAL A 80 -3.96 16.78 -16.86
N CYS A 81 -4.47 15.75 -16.18
CA CYS A 81 -4.05 14.37 -16.36
C CYS A 81 -5.03 13.62 -17.27
N GLU A 82 -4.49 12.93 -18.28
CA GLU A 82 -5.24 11.96 -19.08
C GLU A 82 -5.44 10.65 -18.31
N VAL A 83 -6.27 9.73 -18.85
CA VAL A 83 -6.44 8.38 -18.32
C VAL A 83 -5.08 7.66 -18.20
N MET A 84 -4.82 7.04 -17.05
CA MET A 84 -3.58 6.30 -16.81
C MET A 84 -3.57 5.00 -17.60
N LYS A 85 -2.51 4.75 -18.38
CA LYS A 85 -2.21 3.42 -18.95
C LYS A 85 -1.66 2.48 -17.89
N ASP A 86 -1.58 1.18 -18.21
CA ASP A 86 -1.08 0.14 -17.30
C ASP A 86 0.34 0.38 -16.74
N ASP A 87 1.16 1.14 -17.45
CA ASP A 87 2.54 1.49 -17.08
C ASP A 87 2.70 2.94 -16.59
N GLU A 88 1.61 3.65 -16.36
CA GLU A 88 1.59 5.05 -15.90
C GLU A 88 1.10 5.16 -14.44
N CYS A 89 1.52 6.21 -13.73
CA CYS A 89 1.01 6.59 -12.41
C CYS A 89 1.05 8.11 -12.28
N ILE A 90 0.33 8.67 -11.31
CA ILE A 90 0.30 10.12 -11.07
C ILE A 90 0.84 10.43 -9.67
N PHE A 91 1.83 11.31 -9.60
CA PHE A 91 2.33 11.84 -8.33
C PHE A 91 1.68 13.17 -8.00
N LEU A 92 1.10 13.27 -6.80
CA LEU A 92 0.49 14.47 -6.24
C LEU A 92 1.32 14.89 -5.02
N ILE A 93 2.10 15.95 -5.19
CA ILE A 93 3.10 16.40 -4.21
C ILE A 93 2.74 17.79 -3.71
N GLY A 94 2.77 17.97 -2.41
CA GLY A 94 2.59 19.30 -1.80
C GLY A 94 1.16 19.68 -1.44
N CYS A 95 0.19 18.79 -1.69
CA CYS A 95 -1.22 19.08 -1.42
C CYS A 95 -1.49 19.21 0.08
N GLU A 96 -2.15 20.30 0.47
CA GLU A 96 -2.56 20.60 1.83
C GLU A 96 -3.90 19.91 2.17
N ARG A 97 -4.03 19.45 3.42
CA ARG A 97 -5.31 18.99 3.96
C ARG A 97 -6.06 20.13 4.63
N TYR A 98 -7.33 20.31 4.28
CA TYR A 98 -8.15 21.43 4.75
C TYR A 98 -9.20 21.03 5.79
N CYS A 99 -9.62 19.76 5.84
CA CYS A 99 -10.62 19.31 6.80
C CYS A 99 -10.37 17.92 7.39
N SER A 100 -10.89 17.73 8.59
CA SER A 100 -11.03 16.44 9.26
C SER A 100 -12.39 15.84 8.92
N TYR A 101 -12.48 14.51 8.97
CA TYR A 101 -13.71 13.78 8.62
C TYR A 101 -13.94 12.59 9.55
N LYS A 102 -15.17 12.08 9.53
CA LYS A 102 -15.55 10.80 10.15
C LYS A 102 -16.27 9.92 9.13
N GLY A 103 -16.28 8.61 9.39
CA GLY A 103 -16.94 7.63 8.55
C GLY A 103 -16.27 7.40 7.19
N TYR A 104 -16.93 6.62 6.35
CA TYR A 104 -16.49 6.16 5.03
C TYR A 104 -17.74 5.79 4.21
N GLY A 105 -17.72 5.95 2.88
CA GLY A 105 -18.89 5.69 2.05
C GLY A 105 -20.10 6.52 2.49
N PHE A 106 -21.26 5.87 2.63
CA PHE A 106 -22.49 6.53 3.11
C PHE A 106 -22.38 7.18 4.49
N GLY A 107 -21.43 6.75 5.32
CA GLY A 107 -21.20 7.33 6.65
C GLY A 107 -20.24 8.51 6.66
N PHE A 108 -19.63 8.84 5.52
CA PHE A 108 -18.65 9.93 5.40
C PHE A 108 -19.31 11.27 5.71
N ARG A 109 -18.65 12.05 6.58
CA ARG A 109 -19.09 13.38 6.95
C ARG A 109 -17.91 14.26 7.33
N PHE A 110 -18.01 15.53 6.97
CA PHE A 110 -17.16 16.58 7.54
C PHE A 110 -17.24 16.53 9.07
N ASN A 111 -16.09 16.69 9.71
CA ASN A 111 -16.00 16.71 11.15
C ASN A 111 -15.66 18.10 11.67
N ASN A 112 -14.54 18.68 11.21
CA ASN A 112 -14.06 20.02 11.55
C ASN A 112 -13.04 20.50 10.52
N ASP A 113 -12.72 21.79 10.54
CA ASP A 113 -11.54 22.34 9.85
C ASP A 113 -10.25 21.63 10.31
N TYR A 114 -9.25 21.59 9.44
CA TYR A 114 -7.94 21.01 9.73
C TYR A 114 -6.84 22.02 9.45
N ILE A 115 -5.98 22.26 10.45
CA ILE A 115 -4.78 23.07 10.28
C ILE A 115 -3.64 22.11 9.96
N ASP A 116 -3.20 22.11 8.70
CA ASP A 116 -2.12 21.23 8.26
C ASP A 116 -0.76 21.76 8.73
N ASN A 117 -0.23 21.09 9.76
CA ASN A 117 1.09 21.37 10.33
C ASN A 117 2.21 20.57 9.64
N THR A 118 1.92 19.85 8.55
CA THR A 118 2.95 19.13 7.79
C THR A 118 4.04 20.13 7.35
N PRO A 119 5.33 19.86 7.63
CA PRO A 119 6.42 20.74 7.24
C PRO A 119 6.41 21.04 5.75
N ARG A 120 7.01 22.16 5.36
CA ARG A 120 7.25 22.50 3.96
C ARG A 120 8.70 22.27 3.59
N ASP A 121 8.94 21.85 2.36
CA ASP A 121 10.28 21.72 1.80
C ASP A 121 10.88 23.07 1.39
N SER A 122 12.06 23.05 0.78
CA SER A 122 12.75 24.26 0.30
C SER A 122 12.02 25.00 -0.83
N TRP A 123 11.06 24.35 -1.50
CA TRP A 123 10.22 24.95 -2.54
C TRP A 123 8.88 25.47 -1.99
N GLY A 124 8.65 25.31 -0.69
CA GLY A 124 7.39 25.71 -0.04
C GLY A 124 6.26 24.71 -0.23
N CYS A 125 6.51 23.54 -0.84
CA CYS A 125 5.53 22.47 -0.97
C CYS A 125 5.39 21.77 0.39
N ARG A 126 4.16 21.38 0.77
CA ARG A 126 3.98 20.50 1.94
C ARG A 126 4.75 19.20 1.69
N MET A 127 5.38 18.64 2.71
CA MET A 127 6.01 17.33 2.63
C MET A 127 4.93 16.24 2.65
N CYS A 128 4.08 16.24 1.64
CA CYS A 128 2.96 15.33 1.45
C CYS A 128 3.14 14.73 0.05
N HIS A 129 3.48 13.45 -0.01
CA HIS A 129 3.69 12.74 -1.27
C HIS A 129 2.62 11.68 -1.41
N VAL A 130 1.80 11.81 -2.45
CA VAL A 130 0.78 10.83 -2.82
C VAL A 130 1.12 10.28 -4.21
N VAL A 131 0.96 8.97 -4.38
CA VAL A 131 0.98 8.33 -5.70
C VAL A 131 -0.36 7.66 -5.95
N ALA A 132 -0.98 8.01 -7.08
CA ALA A 132 -2.18 7.37 -7.58
C ALA A 132 -1.81 6.22 -8.50
N ILE A 133 -2.32 5.03 -8.18
CA ILE A 133 -2.22 3.83 -8.98
C ILE A 133 -3.59 3.14 -9.06
N ASP A 134 -4.04 2.83 -10.26
CA ASP A 134 -5.32 2.18 -10.50
C ASP A 134 -5.19 0.66 -10.54
N ALA A 135 -6.02 -0.04 -9.77
CA ALA A 135 -6.13 -1.50 -9.84
C ALA A 135 -7.13 -1.91 -10.94
N ILE A 136 -7.00 -3.13 -11.47
CA ILE A 136 -8.01 -3.71 -12.35
C ILE A 136 -9.30 -3.91 -11.55
N CYS A 137 -10.44 -3.53 -12.14
CA CYS A 137 -11.77 -3.80 -11.59
C CYS A 137 -12.28 -5.17 -12.08
N PHE A 138 -12.43 -6.12 -11.15
CA PHE A 138 -12.79 -7.51 -11.48
C PHE A 138 -14.29 -7.79 -11.29
N SER A 139 -14.99 -8.11 -12.38
CA SER A 139 -16.39 -8.57 -12.32
C SER A 139 -16.50 -9.98 -11.72
N ASP A 140 -15.57 -10.88 -12.06
CA ASP A 140 -15.39 -12.18 -11.42
C ASP A 140 -14.08 -12.15 -10.62
N ARG A 141 -14.17 -12.36 -9.30
CA ARG A 141 -13.00 -12.37 -8.42
C ARG A 141 -11.97 -13.42 -8.85
N ARG A 142 -12.37 -14.52 -9.48
CA ARG A 142 -11.44 -15.59 -9.88
C ARG A 142 -10.56 -15.21 -11.07
N SER A 143 -11.01 -14.27 -11.92
CA SER A 143 -10.24 -13.91 -13.11
C SER A 143 -8.95 -13.15 -12.80
N GLN A 144 -8.80 -12.64 -11.57
CA GLN A 144 -7.56 -11.98 -11.15
C GLN A 144 -6.38 -12.94 -10.97
N PHE A 145 -6.65 -14.23 -10.78
CA PHE A 145 -5.63 -15.26 -10.64
C PHE A 145 -5.18 -15.76 -12.02
N SER A 146 -4.48 -14.88 -12.72
CA SER A 146 -3.76 -15.19 -13.95
C SER A 146 -2.39 -14.51 -13.89
N MET A 147 -1.41 -15.05 -14.61
CA MET A 147 -0.09 -14.40 -14.65
C MET A 147 -0.14 -13.05 -15.35
N GLU A 148 -0.99 -12.90 -16.37
CA GLU A 148 -1.18 -11.63 -17.09
C GLU A 148 -1.68 -10.52 -16.16
N THR A 149 -2.74 -10.78 -15.40
CA THR A 149 -3.28 -9.82 -14.42
C THR A 149 -2.32 -9.59 -13.25
N THR A 150 -1.63 -10.63 -12.78
CA THR A 150 -0.61 -10.51 -11.72
C THR A 150 0.53 -9.60 -12.15
N GLU A 151 1.03 -9.77 -13.37
CA GLU A 151 2.12 -8.97 -13.94
C GLU A 151 1.68 -7.51 -14.15
N ARG A 152 0.48 -7.28 -14.69
CA ARG A 152 -0.07 -5.93 -14.84
C ARG A 152 -0.09 -5.18 -13.51
N GLU A 153 -0.65 -5.80 -12.47
CA GLU A 153 -0.79 -5.17 -11.15
C GLU A 153 0.56 -4.98 -10.46
N LEU A 154 1.51 -5.90 -10.67
CA LEU A 154 2.89 -5.74 -10.21
C LEU A 154 3.60 -4.58 -10.91
N ILE A 155 3.45 -4.46 -12.23
CA ILE A 155 4.03 -3.35 -13.02
C ILE A 155 3.44 -2.03 -12.54
N LYS A 156 2.11 -1.92 -12.41
CA LYS A 156 1.43 -0.72 -11.93
C LYS A 156 1.93 -0.28 -10.55
N ALA A 157 1.95 -1.20 -9.57
CA ALA A 157 2.44 -0.90 -8.23
C ALA A 157 3.93 -0.53 -8.25
N TYR A 158 4.75 -1.26 -9.01
CA TYR A 158 6.17 -0.96 -9.15
C TYR A 158 6.41 0.42 -9.76
N THR A 159 5.70 0.78 -10.83
CA THR A 159 5.74 2.11 -11.47
C THR A 159 5.46 3.21 -10.44
N GLY A 160 4.43 3.06 -9.61
CA GLY A 160 4.12 4.03 -8.56
C GLY A 160 5.12 4.05 -7.40
N PHE A 161 5.79 2.93 -7.12
CA PHE A 161 6.73 2.84 -6.00
C PHE A 161 8.15 3.24 -6.40
N GLN A 162 8.49 3.22 -7.68
CA GLN A 162 9.78 3.68 -8.18
C GLN A 162 10.02 5.16 -7.81
N THR A 163 11.28 5.47 -7.51
CA THR A 163 11.73 6.86 -7.34
C THR A 163 12.60 7.25 -8.52
N LEU A 164 12.21 8.28 -9.25
CA LEU A 164 13.05 8.85 -10.30
C LEU A 164 14.24 9.58 -9.65
N ASN A 165 15.45 9.29 -10.13
CA ASN A 165 16.67 10.09 -9.86
C ASN A 165 17.18 10.15 -8.41
N ILE A 166 16.82 9.21 -7.53
CA ILE A 166 17.45 9.07 -6.20
C ILE A 166 18.54 8.00 -6.28
N PRO A 167 19.82 8.33 -5.99
CA PRO A 167 20.92 7.36 -5.95
C PRO A 167 20.59 6.17 -5.02
N ALA A 168 21.02 4.97 -5.39
CA ALA A 168 20.70 3.74 -4.66
C ALA A 168 21.22 3.75 -3.21
N GLU A 169 22.24 4.55 -2.90
CA GLU A 169 22.80 4.65 -1.55
C GLU A 169 21.96 5.48 -0.58
N GLN A 170 20.96 6.23 -1.06
CA GLN A 170 20.11 7.05 -0.19
C GLN A 170 18.90 6.25 0.32
N PRO A 171 18.59 6.34 1.64
CA PRO A 171 17.42 5.67 2.19
C PRO A 171 16.15 6.23 1.54
N ARG A 172 15.35 5.33 0.97
CA ARG A 172 14.07 5.68 0.35
C ARG A 172 12.97 5.75 1.40
N VAL A 173 12.12 6.76 1.28
CA VAL A 173 10.90 6.89 2.09
C VAL A 173 10.01 5.66 1.93
N GLY A 174 9.37 5.23 3.01
CA GLY A 174 8.48 4.06 2.98
C GLY A 174 7.24 4.30 2.11
N VAL A 175 6.67 3.23 1.56
CA VAL A 175 5.37 3.24 0.89
C VAL A 175 4.30 2.94 1.93
N ALA A 176 3.37 3.86 2.14
CA ALA A 176 2.21 3.67 3.01
C ALA A 176 0.99 3.30 2.16
N THR A 177 0.50 2.07 2.30
CA THR A 177 -0.57 1.50 1.48
C THR A 177 -1.51 0.60 2.31
N GLY A 178 -2.37 -0.16 1.65
CA GLY A 178 -3.27 -1.14 2.27
C GLY A 178 -3.94 -2.01 1.22
N ASN A 179 -5.22 -2.31 1.43
CA ASN A 179 -6.06 -3.18 0.58
C ASN A 179 -6.43 -2.55 -0.78
N TRP A 180 -5.41 -2.16 -1.56
CA TRP A 180 -5.50 -1.54 -2.88
C TRP A 180 -6.29 -2.42 -3.86
N GLY A 181 -7.39 -1.88 -4.38
CA GLY A 181 -8.26 -2.59 -5.34
C GLY A 181 -9.17 -3.67 -4.73
N CYS A 182 -9.15 -3.91 -3.41
CA CYS A 182 -9.90 -5.02 -2.80
C CYS A 182 -11.34 -4.68 -2.39
N GLY A 183 -11.70 -3.39 -2.41
CA GLY A 183 -13.06 -2.91 -2.11
C GLY A 183 -13.95 -2.92 -3.35
N ALA A 184 -14.27 -1.73 -3.87
CA ALA A 184 -15.14 -1.56 -5.03
C ALA A 184 -14.66 -2.32 -6.29
N PHE A 185 -13.36 -2.57 -6.41
CA PHE A 185 -12.75 -3.25 -7.58
C PHE A 185 -12.61 -4.77 -7.40
N ASN A 186 -13.07 -5.31 -6.26
CA ASN A 186 -13.24 -6.75 -6.02
C ASN A 186 -11.95 -7.61 -6.12
N GLY A 187 -10.78 -6.99 -5.93
CA GLY A 187 -9.51 -7.69 -5.79
C GLY A 187 -9.43 -8.55 -4.52
N ASP A 188 -8.57 -9.56 -4.56
CA ASP A 188 -8.23 -10.43 -3.43
C ASP A 188 -7.16 -9.76 -2.57
N VAL A 189 -7.40 -9.72 -1.26
CA VAL A 189 -6.53 -9.01 -0.30
C VAL A 189 -5.16 -9.67 -0.14
N GLU A 190 -5.09 -11.01 -0.19
CA GLU A 190 -3.82 -11.72 -0.03
C GLU A 190 -2.95 -11.55 -1.27
N LEU A 191 -3.56 -11.69 -2.46
CA LEU A 191 -2.87 -11.48 -3.73
C LEU A 191 -2.33 -10.05 -3.84
N LYS A 192 -3.16 -9.04 -3.54
CA LYS A 192 -2.75 -7.62 -3.58
C LYS A 192 -1.66 -7.29 -2.56
N ALA A 193 -1.68 -7.91 -1.38
CA ALA A 193 -0.63 -7.72 -0.38
C ALA A 193 0.73 -8.28 -0.86
N ILE A 194 0.75 -9.49 -1.44
CA ILE A 194 1.97 -10.09 -2.02
C ILE A 194 2.49 -9.27 -3.21
N ILE A 195 1.60 -8.83 -4.10
CA ILE A 195 1.98 -7.98 -5.26
C ILE A 195 2.65 -6.69 -4.79
N GLN A 196 2.05 -5.99 -3.81
CA GLN A 196 2.64 -4.76 -3.27
C GLN A 196 3.95 -5.01 -2.52
N LEU A 197 4.09 -6.14 -1.81
CA LEU A 197 5.35 -6.56 -1.18
C LEU A 197 6.45 -6.79 -2.23
N MET A 198 6.14 -7.45 -3.34
CA MET A 198 7.07 -7.65 -4.46
C MET A 198 7.47 -6.32 -5.09
N ALA A 199 6.49 -5.46 -5.42
CA ALA A 199 6.72 -4.15 -6.01
C ALA A 199 7.61 -3.27 -5.13
N ALA A 200 7.33 -3.20 -3.83
CA ALA A 200 8.12 -2.41 -2.89
C ALA A 200 9.54 -2.97 -2.71
N SER A 201 9.68 -4.30 -2.70
CA SER A 201 10.98 -4.96 -2.64
C SER A 201 11.86 -4.63 -3.86
N GLU A 202 11.29 -4.69 -5.07
CA GLU A 202 11.99 -4.31 -6.31
C GLU A 202 12.29 -2.81 -6.37
N ALA A 203 11.37 -1.97 -5.89
CA ALA A 203 11.59 -0.52 -5.77
C ALA A 203 12.58 -0.15 -4.65
N GLN A 204 13.03 -1.14 -3.87
CA GLN A 204 13.93 -1.01 -2.72
C GLN A 204 13.39 -0.10 -1.61
N ARG A 205 12.08 -0.17 -1.34
CA ARG A 205 11.40 0.68 -0.36
C ARG A 205 10.85 -0.14 0.79
N PRO A 206 10.89 0.39 2.03
CA PRO A 206 10.06 -0.13 3.11
C PRO A 206 8.59 -0.04 2.71
N LEU A 207 7.78 -1.02 3.12
CA LEU A 207 6.33 -1.03 2.90
C LEU A 207 5.62 -1.03 4.26
N VAL A 208 4.72 -0.08 4.45
CA VAL A 208 3.81 0.01 5.59
C VAL A 208 2.43 -0.36 5.06
N TYR A 209 1.93 -1.52 5.47
CA TYR A 209 0.66 -2.07 4.98
C TYR A 209 -0.43 -1.94 6.04
N VAL A 210 -1.55 -1.32 5.66
CA VAL A 210 -2.69 -1.05 6.53
C VAL A 210 -3.86 -1.96 6.14
N THR A 211 -4.29 -2.82 7.07
CA THR A 211 -5.35 -3.83 6.81
C THR A 211 -6.76 -3.37 7.16
N TYR A 212 -6.97 -2.10 7.53
CA TYR A 212 -8.28 -1.53 7.83
C TYR A 212 -9.13 -2.32 8.85
N ARG A 213 -8.82 -2.22 10.16
CA ARG A 213 -9.53 -2.88 11.29
C ARG A 213 -9.47 -4.42 11.26
N GLU A 214 -8.88 -5.03 10.23
CA GLU A 214 -8.71 -6.48 10.13
C GLU A 214 -7.42 -6.94 10.83
N GLN A 215 -7.52 -7.17 12.15
CA GLN A 215 -6.39 -7.64 12.95
C GLN A 215 -5.91 -9.04 12.53
N ALA A 216 -6.83 -9.94 12.17
CA ALA A 216 -6.48 -11.28 11.71
C ALA A 216 -5.64 -11.25 10.42
N LEU A 217 -6.05 -10.40 9.46
CA LEU A 217 -5.29 -10.19 8.22
C LEU A 217 -3.89 -9.63 8.52
N ALA A 218 -3.78 -8.66 9.43
CA ALA A 218 -2.49 -8.08 9.82
C ALA A 218 -1.54 -9.13 10.44
N GLN A 219 -2.05 -9.95 11.36
CA GLN A 219 -1.26 -11.00 12.01
C GLN A 219 -0.82 -12.07 11.01
N LEU A 220 -1.73 -12.50 10.12
CA LEU A 220 -1.42 -13.49 9.10
C LEU A 220 -0.38 -12.94 8.11
N PHE A 221 -0.57 -11.73 7.59
CA PHE A 221 0.38 -11.12 6.67
C PHE A 221 1.75 -10.89 7.31
N SER A 222 1.81 -10.48 8.59
CA SER A 222 3.06 -10.40 9.34
C SER A 222 3.76 -11.76 9.44
N SER A 223 3.00 -12.82 9.72
CA SER A 223 3.56 -14.18 9.81
C SER A 223 4.12 -14.66 8.47
N VAL A 224 3.41 -14.39 7.36
CA VAL A 224 3.89 -14.67 6.01
C VAL A 224 5.15 -13.88 5.70
N TRP A 225 5.19 -12.60 6.06
CA TRP A 225 6.36 -11.75 5.85
C TRP A 225 7.58 -12.29 6.60
N ASP A 226 7.47 -12.52 7.90
CA ASP A 226 8.57 -13.06 8.72
C ASP A 226 9.06 -14.39 8.15
N HIS A 227 8.13 -15.27 7.76
CA HIS A 227 8.46 -16.54 7.13
C HIS A 227 9.27 -16.37 5.84
N LEU A 228 8.88 -15.44 4.97
CA LEU A 228 9.60 -15.15 3.73
C LEU A 228 11.01 -14.59 3.98
N ILE A 229 11.19 -13.79 5.03
CA ILE A 229 12.50 -13.25 5.44
C ILE A 229 13.40 -14.36 5.96
N ASP A 230 12.89 -15.20 6.87
CA ASP A 230 13.65 -16.30 7.47
C ASP A 230 14.17 -17.28 6.40
N HIS A 231 13.39 -17.46 5.33
CA HIS A 231 13.73 -18.33 4.21
C HIS A 231 14.48 -17.62 3.06
N GLN A 232 14.87 -16.35 3.25
CA GLN A 232 15.57 -15.54 2.26
C GLN A 232 14.87 -15.52 0.89
N ALA A 233 13.55 -15.51 0.89
CA ALA A 233 12.78 -15.54 -0.34
C ALA A 233 13.03 -14.28 -1.19
N THR A 234 13.00 -14.47 -2.51
CA THR A 234 13.18 -13.41 -3.51
C THR A 234 11.85 -13.11 -4.20
N VAL A 235 11.77 -11.98 -4.90
CA VAL A 235 10.60 -11.66 -5.74
C VAL A 235 10.40 -12.71 -6.83
N GLY A 236 11.48 -13.20 -7.44
CA GLY A 236 11.41 -14.33 -8.38
C GLY A 236 10.86 -15.62 -7.77
N HIS A 237 11.16 -15.91 -6.49
CA HIS A 237 10.57 -17.04 -5.78
C HIS A 237 9.06 -16.84 -5.57
N LEU A 238 8.63 -15.65 -5.14
CA LEU A 238 7.20 -15.34 -4.99
C LEU A 238 6.45 -15.43 -6.32
N MET A 239 7.03 -14.97 -7.43
CA MET A 239 6.44 -15.12 -8.76
C MET A 239 6.22 -16.60 -9.13
N GLN A 240 7.17 -17.48 -8.81
CA GLN A 240 7.02 -18.93 -9.02
C GLN A 240 5.92 -19.52 -8.14
N LEU A 241 5.83 -19.11 -6.87
CA LEU A 241 4.77 -19.56 -5.97
C LEU A 241 3.38 -19.10 -6.44
N LEU A 242 3.26 -17.86 -6.93
CA LEU A 242 2.01 -17.36 -7.52
C LEU A 242 1.62 -18.17 -8.76
N GLU A 243 2.57 -18.45 -9.66
CA GLU A 243 2.31 -19.28 -10.83
C GLU A 243 1.85 -20.70 -10.43
N MET A 244 2.47 -21.29 -9.40
CA MET A 244 2.07 -22.59 -8.86
C MET A 244 0.67 -22.54 -8.24
N TYR A 245 0.36 -21.50 -7.47
CA TYR A 245 -0.94 -21.31 -6.83
C TYR A 245 -2.04 -21.17 -7.88
N ILE A 246 -1.86 -20.28 -8.86
CA ILE A 246 -2.80 -20.03 -9.96
C ILE A 246 -3.08 -21.32 -10.75
N LYS A 247 -2.06 -22.14 -11.02
CA LYS A 247 -2.25 -23.44 -11.70
C LYS A 247 -3.01 -24.47 -10.85
N ARG A 248 -2.98 -24.33 -9.53
CA ARG A 248 -3.61 -25.26 -8.57
C ARG A 248 -4.98 -24.79 -8.08
N GLU A 249 -5.34 -23.52 -8.30
CA GLU A 249 -6.50 -22.87 -7.70
C GLU A 249 -7.83 -23.57 -8.01
N PHE A 250 -7.92 -24.33 -9.11
CA PHE A 250 -9.09 -25.16 -9.40
C PHE A 250 -9.29 -26.33 -8.42
N TYR A 251 -8.32 -26.65 -7.55
CA TYR A 251 -8.33 -27.84 -6.68
C TYR A 251 -7.91 -27.61 -5.21
N THR A 252 -7.49 -26.41 -4.80
CA THR A 252 -7.01 -26.14 -3.43
C THR A 252 -8.05 -25.41 -2.58
N ARG A 253 -8.34 -25.92 -1.37
CA ARG A 253 -9.14 -25.21 -0.34
C ARG A 253 -8.36 -24.18 0.48
N MET A 254 -7.08 -24.01 0.18
CA MET A 254 -6.10 -23.26 0.95
C MET A 254 -5.99 -21.83 0.41
N GLY A 255 -5.90 -20.83 1.29
CA GLY A 255 -5.63 -19.44 0.90
C GLY A 255 -4.21 -19.25 0.35
N LEU A 256 -3.95 -18.13 -0.32
CA LEU A 256 -2.65 -17.85 -0.92
C LEU A 256 -1.55 -17.71 0.14
N PHE A 257 -1.83 -17.02 1.25
CA PHE A 257 -0.89 -16.86 2.36
C PHE A 257 -0.49 -18.21 2.97
N GLU A 258 -1.46 -19.07 3.24
CA GLU A 258 -1.21 -20.43 3.74
C GLU A 258 -0.39 -21.26 2.74
N PHE A 259 -0.72 -21.15 1.45
CA PHE A 259 0.02 -21.83 0.38
C PHE A 259 1.48 -21.39 0.31
N ILE A 260 1.75 -20.09 0.38
CA ILE A 260 3.11 -19.53 0.36
C ILE A 260 3.92 -20.07 1.53
N MET A 261 3.39 -20.07 2.75
CA MET A 261 4.10 -20.60 3.92
C MET A 261 4.41 -22.10 3.79
N ALA A 262 3.44 -22.89 3.32
CA ALA A 262 3.60 -24.33 3.15
C ALA A 262 4.67 -24.69 2.10
N GLU A 263 4.61 -24.07 0.92
CA GLU A 263 5.52 -24.37 -0.19
C GLU A 263 6.92 -23.80 0.04
N THR A 264 7.05 -22.63 0.68
CA THR A 264 8.36 -22.05 1.05
C THR A 264 9.12 -22.98 2.00
N SER A 265 8.43 -23.53 3.00
CA SER A 265 8.98 -24.51 3.94
C SER A 265 9.44 -25.79 3.22
N ALA A 266 8.60 -26.35 2.35
CA ALA A 266 8.89 -27.59 1.62
C ALA A 266 10.12 -27.44 0.71
N GLN A 267 10.24 -26.32 -0.01
CA GLN A 267 11.38 -26.05 -0.89
C GLN A 267 12.69 -25.80 -0.12
N HIS A 268 12.61 -25.21 1.08
CA HIS A 268 13.79 -25.02 1.92
C HIS A 268 14.35 -26.35 2.42
N ILE A 269 13.49 -27.25 2.90
CA ILE A 269 13.89 -28.60 3.33
C ILE A 269 14.63 -29.35 2.22
N LEU A 270 14.13 -29.27 0.98
CA LEU A 270 14.76 -29.89 -0.19
C LEU A 270 16.15 -29.31 -0.51
N LYS A 271 16.36 -28.01 -0.27
CA LYS A 271 17.65 -27.33 -0.49
C LYS A 271 18.65 -27.56 0.64
N SER A 272 18.19 -27.71 1.89
CA SER A 272 19.04 -27.93 3.07
C SER A 272 19.39 -29.41 3.33
N GLY A 273 18.73 -30.33 2.64
CA GLY A 273 18.95 -31.79 2.75
C GLY A 273 19.97 -32.36 1.75
N LEU A 274 20.68 -31.49 1.01
CA LEU A 274 21.84 -31.78 0.17
C LEU A 274 23.09 -31.15 0.79
#